data_AF-A0A9N9S578-F1
#
_entry.id   AF-A0A9N9S578-F1
#
_cell.length_a   1.000
_cell.length_b   1.000
_cell.length_c   1.000
_cell.angle_alpha   90.00
_cell.angle_beta   90.00
_cell.angle_gamma   90.00
#
_symmetry.space_group_name_H-M   'P 1'
#
loop_
_entity.id
_entity.type
_entity.pdbx_description
1 polymer ?
#
loop_
_entity_poly.entity_id
_entity_poly.type
_entity_poly.pdbx_seq_one_letter_code
_entity_poly.pdbx_strand_id
1 'polypeptide(L)'
;MNSLIKSTLKIRTATNVFKILAAQNRNFTISQASFKQAEVEAKNPETPLKFFGSGAQTFKTKSSRVGSFDPDEIPWFQPYLVIGSVAIFMLYFCVLREENDVDAHLGKSLFEQVPSLESTTLISLYKYNSENNIDNTDVIKRLLELGVDPRQIQ
;
A
#
# COMPACT_ATOMS: atom_id res chain seq x y z
N MET A 1 -20.00 39.01 50.06
CA MET A 1 -19.10 39.92 49.33
C MET A 1 -17.83 39.13 49.01
N ASN A 2 -17.83 38.41 47.90
CA ASN A 2 -17.41 38.87 46.56
C ASN A 2 -15.90 39.15 46.48
N SER A 3 -15.18 38.18 45.92
CA SER A 3 -13.94 38.33 45.14
C SER A 3 -13.46 36.91 44.81
N LEU A 4 -13.87 36.27 43.70
CA LEU A 4 -13.38 36.51 42.35
C LEU A 4 -11.97 37.12 42.35
N ILE A 5 -10.94 36.31 42.05
CA ILE A 5 -9.81 36.65 41.17
C ILE A 5 -9.14 35.33 40.68
N LYS A 6 -9.50 34.95 39.46
CA LYS A 6 -8.65 34.48 38.34
C LYS A 6 -7.78 33.22 38.55
N SER A 7 -8.36 32.07 38.25
CA SER A 7 -7.62 30.89 37.77
C SER A 7 -7.06 31.18 36.37
N THR A 8 -5.75 31.42 36.26
CA THR A 8 -5.07 31.55 34.97
C THR A 8 -4.61 30.18 34.49
N LEU A 9 -5.29 29.66 33.46
CA LEU A 9 -4.81 28.52 32.68
C LEU A 9 -3.52 28.94 31.95
N LYS A 10 -2.36 28.47 32.41
CA LYS A 10 -1.11 28.58 31.64
C LYS A 10 -1.19 27.60 30.47
N ILE A 11 -1.68 28.07 29.33
CA ILE A 11 -1.54 27.38 28.05
C ILE A 11 -0.05 27.39 27.70
N ARG A 12 0.63 26.27 27.95
CA ARG A 12 1.96 26.01 27.40
C ARG A 12 1.79 25.81 25.89
N THR A 13 1.92 26.89 25.12
CA THR A 13 2.16 26.79 23.68
C THR A 13 3.48 26.04 23.48
N ALA A 14 3.37 24.83 22.93
CA ALA A 14 4.51 23.99 22.60
C ALA A 14 5.22 24.54 21.36
N THR A 15 6.07 25.56 21.54
CA THR A 15 7.08 25.93 20.55
C THR A 15 8.21 24.90 20.59
N ASN A 16 7.95 23.70 20.05
CA ASN A 16 8.92 22.61 19.92
C ASN A 16 9.11 22.20 18.45
N VAL A 17 9.08 23.16 17.52
CA VAL A 17 9.33 22.92 16.09
C VAL A 17 10.64 23.51 15.56
N PHE A 18 11.46 24.14 16.41
CA PHE A 18 12.68 24.86 15.97
C PHE A 18 13.96 24.57 16.77
N LYS A 19 14.10 23.36 17.33
CA LYS A 19 15.36 22.91 17.98
C LYS A 19 16.09 21.80 17.23
N ILE A 20 15.83 21.64 15.93
CA ILE A 20 16.52 20.65 15.08
C ILE A 20 17.76 21.25 14.37
N LEU A 21 18.01 22.57 14.48
CA LEU A 21 19.14 23.21 13.79
C LEU A 21 20.44 23.39 14.62
N ALA A 22 20.47 23.05 15.90
CA ALA A 22 21.60 23.41 16.79
C ALA A 22 22.34 22.21 17.39
N ALA A 23 22.32 21.04 16.74
CA ALA A 23 22.89 19.82 17.31
C ALA A 23 23.69 18.97 16.32
N GLN A 24 24.56 19.54 15.48
CA GLN A 24 25.60 18.75 14.81
C GLN A 24 26.88 19.57 14.55
N ASN A 25 27.69 19.77 15.59
CA ASN A 25 29.13 19.94 15.39
C ASN A 25 29.82 18.63 15.80
N ARG A 26 29.69 17.60 14.94
CA ARG A 26 30.46 16.37 15.07
C ARG A 26 31.79 16.63 14.38
N ASN A 27 32.85 16.89 15.16
CA ASN A 27 34.21 16.82 14.66
C ASN A 27 34.51 15.37 14.28
N PHE A 28 34.14 14.98 13.07
CA PHE A 28 34.48 13.69 12.48
C PHE A 28 35.89 13.80 11.94
N THR A 29 36.88 13.38 12.73
CA THR A 29 38.25 13.24 12.25
C THR A 29 38.32 12.01 11.36
N ILE A 30 37.95 12.15 10.08
CA ILE A 30 38.29 11.19 9.02
C ILE A 30 39.81 11.14 8.94
N SER A 31 40.40 9.97 9.14
CA SER A 31 41.76 9.72 8.66
C SER A 31 41.73 9.73 7.13
N GLN A 32 42.01 10.90 6.54
CA GLN A 32 41.98 11.09 5.07
C GLN A 32 43.00 10.18 4.34
N ALA A 33 43.97 9.61 5.06
CA ALA A 33 44.97 8.71 4.52
C ALA A 33 44.38 7.42 3.94
N SER A 34 43.42 6.78 4.62
CA SER A 34 42.81 5.53 4.13
C SER A 34 41.81 5.75 3.00
N PHE A 35 41.15 6.91 2.96
CA PHE A 35 40.18 7.24 1.91
C PHE A 35 40.87 7.62 0.58
N LYS A 36 41.98 8.36 0.64
CA LYS A 36 42.78 8.69 -0.54
C LYS A 36 43.38 7.46 -1.21
N GLN A 37 43.78 6.45 -0.44
CA GLN A 37 44.39 5.25 -0.99
C GLN A 37 43.36 4.36 -1.74
N ALA A 38 42.12 4.30 -1.22
CA ALA A 38 41.02 3.62 -1.90
C ALA A 38 40.58 4.31 -3.20
N GLU A 39 40.60 5.66 -3.23
CA GLU A 39 40.27 6.43 -4.44
C GLU A 39 41.35 6.32 -5.53
N VAL A 40 42.63 6.27 -5.13
CA VAL A 40 43.76 6.09 -6.04
C VAL A 40 43.79 4.67 -6.64
N GLU A 41 43.51 3.62 -5.85
CA GLU A 41 43.39 2.25 -6.37
C GLU A 41 42.14 2.08 -7.27
N ALA A 42 41.03 2.76 -6.97
CA ALA A 42 39.80 2.68 -7.77
C ALA A 42 39.90 3.39 -9.14
N LYS A 43 40.85 4.30 -9.34
CA LYS A 43 41.06 5.03 -10.59
C LYS A 43 41.98 4.30 -11.58
N ASN A 44 42.64 3.22 -11.16
CA ASN A 44 43.49 2.43 -12.03
C ASN A 44 42.68 1.35 -12.77
N PRO A 45 42.44 1.47 -14.08
CA PRO A 45 41.64 0.51 -14.84
C PRO A 45 42.33 -0.86 -15.03
N GLU A 46 43.63 -0.94 -14.76
CA GLU A 46 44.45 -2.14 -15.00
C GLU A 46 44.43 -3.16 -13.85
N THR A 47 43.83 -2.80 -12.70
CA THR A 47 43.78 -3.69 -11.53
C THR A 47 42.35 -3.93 -11.06
N PRO A 48 41.98 -5.15 -10.68
CA PRO A 48 40.65 -5.44 -10.18
C PRO A 48 40.38 -4.70 -8.86
N LEU A 49 39.19 -4.10 -8.76
CA LEU A 49 38.74 -3.40 -7.56
C LEU A 49 38.62 -4.39 -6.38
N LYS A 50 39.31 -4.12 -5.27
CA LYS A 50 39.25 -4.96 -4.06
C LYS A 50 37.98 -4.64 -3.27
N PHE A 51 37.18 -5.67 -2.98
CA PHE A 51 35.99 -5.53 -2.13
C PHE A 51 36.35 -5.45 -0.64
N PHE A 52 37.18 -6.38 -0.16
CA PHE A 52 37.65 -6.41 1.23
C PHE A 52 38.58 -5.21 1.51
N GLY A 53 38.28 -4.45 2.56
CA GLY A 53 38.96 -3.20 2.94
C GLY A 53 38.38 -1.93 2.30
N SER A 54 37.45 -2.06 1.35
CA SER A 54 36.80 -0.91 0.72
C SER A 54 35.60 -0.39 1.53
N GLY A 55 35.17 0.85 1.28
CA GLY A 55 33.94 1.40 1.86
C GLY A 55 32.68 0.61 1.51
N ALA A 56 32.71 -0.18 0.42
CA ALA A 56 31.62 -1.08 0.05
C ALA A 56 31.46 -2.25 1.05
N GLN A 57 32.52 -2.65 1.75
CA GLN A 57 32.44 -3.69 2.78
C GLN A 57 31.61 -3.24 4.00
N THR A 58 31.69 -1.96 4.35
CA THR A 58 30.92 -1.39 5.47
C THR A 58 29.46 -1.10 5.13
N PHE A 59 29.08 -1.19 3.85
CA PHE A 59 27.71 -0.92 3.42
C PHE A 59 26.78 -2.05 3.87
N LYS A 60 25.90 -1.75 4.82
CA LYS A 60 24.90 -2.70 5.30
C LYS A 60 23.81 -2.86 4.25
N THR A 61 23.52 -4.10 3.84
CA THR A 61 22.39 -4.42 2.93
C THR A 61 21.04 -3.93 3.45
N LYS A 62 20.90 -3.75 4.77
CA LYS A 62 19.73 -3.09 5.37
C LYS A 62 19.53 -1.67 4.83
N SER A 63 20.61 -0.92 4.59
CA SER A 63 20.57 0.48 4.14
C SER A 63 20.00 0.66 2.74
N SER A 64 20.08 -0.34 1.85
CA SER A 64 19.44 -0.27 0.53
C SER A 64 17.96 -0.66 0.57
N ARG A 65 17.57 -1.56 1.48
CA ARG A 65 16.20 -2.09 1.53
C ARG A 65 15.21 -1.16 2.23
N VAL A 66 15.61 -0.46 3.27
CA VAL A 66 14.73 0.42 4.07
C VAL A 66 14.98 1.91 3.86
N GLY A 67 15.90 2.27 2.95
CA GLY A 67 16.40 3.64 2.81
C GLY A 67 17.21 4.09 4.04
N SER A 68 17.58 5.37 4.09
CA SER A 68 18.34 5.96 5.20
C SER A 68 17.55 6.10 6.52
N PHE A 69 16.45 5.36 6.68
CA PHE A 69 15.65 5.39 7.91
C PHE A 69 16.25 4.41 8.92
N ASP A 70 16.87 4.97 9.96
CA ASP A 70 17.28 4.17 11.11
C ASP A 70 16.04 3.76 11.92
N PRO A 71 15.89 2.49 12.30
CA PRO A 71 14.73 2.03 13.09
C PRO A 71 14.61 2.74 14.44
N ASP A 72 15.75 3.21 14.96
CA ASP A 72 15.84 3.95 16.22
C ASP A 72 15.34 5.41 16.08
N GLU A 73 15.20 5.91 14.85
CA GLU A 73 14.65 7.24 14.55
C GLU A 73 13.12 7.22 14.44
N ILE A 74 12.51 6.05 14.25
CA ILE A 74 11.05 5.92 14.09
C ILE A 74 10.40 5.81 15.48
N PRO A 75 9.55 6.76 15.88
CA PRO A 75 8.82 6.65 17.13
C PRO A 75 7.86 5.45 17.10
N TRP A 76 7.85 4.67 18.18
CA TRP A 76 7.03 3.45 18.31
C TRP A 76 5.51 3.70 18.17
N PHE A 77 5.04 4.93 18.39
CA PHE A 77 3.62 5.30 18.29
C PHE A 77 3.17 5.59 16.84
N GLN A 78 4.09 5.76 15.90
CA GLN A 78 3.80 6.08 14.50
C GLN A 78 2.87 5.07 13.81
N PRO A 79 3.10 3.74 13.86
CA PRO A 79 2.20 2.78 13.21
C PRO A 79 0.79 2.77 13.83
N TYR A 80 0.68 2.97 15.14
CA TYR A 80 -0.62 2.95 15.84
C TYR A 80 -1.51 4.14 15.47
N LEU A 81 -0.93 5.32 15.26
CA LEU A 81 -1.68 6.49 14.78
C LEU A 81 -2.23 6.27 13.36
N VAL A 82 -1.44 5.69 12.48
CA VAL A 82 -1.85 5.39 11.10
C VAL A 82 -2.95 4.34 11.09
N ILE A 83 -2.79 3.25 11.85
CA ILE A 83 -3.82 2.22 11.97
C ILE A 83 -5.08 2.80 12.61
N GLY A 84 -4.95 3.63 13.64
CA GLY A 84 -6.07 4.27 14.32
C GLY A 84 -6.88 5.20 13.42
N SER A 85 -6.22 6.04 12.61
CA SER A 85 -6.93 6.93 11.69
C SER A 85 -7.67 6.16 10.60
N VAL A 86 -7.03 5.14 10.01
CA VAL A 86 -7.66 4.27 9.02
C VAL A 86 -8.82 3.48 9.64
N ALA A 87 -8.66 2.98 10.86
CA ALA A 87 -9.71 2.24 11.57
C ALA A 87 -10.92 3.11 11.89
N ILE A 88 -10.72 4.37 12.28
CA ILE A 88 -11.80 5.34 12.50
C ILE A 88 -12.54 5.64 11.20
N PHE A 89 -11.81 5.81 10.10
CA PHE A 89 -12.44 5.98 8.78
C PHE A 89 -13.23 4.72 8.38
N MET A 90 -12.67 3.53 8.57
CA MET A 90 -13.37 2.25 8.31
C MET A 90 -14.64 2.12 9.16
N LEU A 91 -14.57 2.41 10.46
CA LEU A 91 -15.73 2.37 11.35
C LEU A 91 -16.82 3.35 10.88
N TYR A 92 -16.42 4.56 10.46
CA TYR A 92 -17.33 5.54 9.91
C TYR A 92 -17.99 5.05 8.60
N PHE A 93 -17.21 4.50 7.66
CA PHE A 93 -17.73 4.04 6.38
C PHE A 93 -18.57 2.76 6.48
N CYS A 94 -18.22 1.83 7.36
CA CYS A 94 -18.85 0.52 7.44
C CYS A 94 -20.03 0.46 8.42
N VAL A 95 -20.05 1.30 9.47
CA VAL A 95 -21.03 1.16 10.56
C VAL A 95 -21.82 2.45 10.81
N LEU A 96 -21.14 3.60 10.84
CA LEU A 96 -21.75 4.85 11.31
C LEU A 96 -22.45 5.65 10.22
N ARG A 97 -22.07 5.44 8.95
CA ARG A 97 -22.81 5.93 7.79
C ARG A 97 -24.05 5.05 7.62
N GLU A 98 -25.20 5.67 7.37
CA GLU A 98 -26.45 5.00 7.00
C GLU A 98 -26.17 3.89 5.97
N GLU A 99 -26.86 2.73 6.07
CA GLU A 99 -26.64 1.54 5.23
C GLU A 99 -26.36 1.99 3.79
N ASN A 100 -25.14 1.74 3.33
CA ASN A 100 -24.72 2.27 2.06
C ASN A 100 -25.53 1.53 0.98
N ASP A 101 -26.27 2.27 0.15
CA ASP A 101 -27.03 1.71 -0.98
C ASP A 101 -26.15 0.77 -1.85
N VAL A 102 -24.83 1.03 -1.90
CA VAL A 102 -23.82 0.17 -2.54
C VAL A 102 -23.72 -1.23 -1.91
N ASP A 103 -23.87 -1.36 -0.59
CA ASP A 103 -23.82 -2.65 0.11
C ASP A 103 -25.05 -3.49 -0.26
N ALA A 104 -26.23 -2.87 -0.35
CA ALA A 104 -27.45 -3.51 -0.84
C ALA A 104 -27.35 -3.91 -2.33
N HIS A 105 -26.66 -3.09 -3.13
CA HIS A 105 -26.35 -3.41 -4.52
C HIS A 105 -25.36 -4.58 -4.68
N LEU A 106 -24.50 -4.83 -3.70
CA LEU A 106 -23.55 -5.95 -3.71
C LEU A 106 -24.22 -7.31 -3.45
N GLY A 107 -25.39 -7.31 -2.79
CA GLY A 107 -26.21 -8.52 -2.58
C GLY A 107 -27.01 -8.96 -3.81
N LYS A 108 -27.12 -8.09 -4.83
CA LYS A 108 -27.78 -8.44 -6.10
C LYS A 108 -26.86 -9.34 -6.90
N SER A 109 -27.43 -10.33 -7.60
CA SER A 109 -26.59 -11.24 -8.39
C SER A 109 -25.89 -10.47 -9.52
N LEU A 110 -24.63 -10.80 -9.81
CA LEU A 110 -23.85 -10.14 -10.87
C LEU A 110 -24.58 -10.15 -12.23
N PHE A 111 -25.39 -11.19 -12.45
CA PHE A 111 -26.21 -11.36 -13.64
C PHE A 111 -27.36 -10.35 -13.73
N GLU A 112 -27.94 -9.92 -12.60
CA GLU A 112 -28.94 -8.85 -12.58
C GLU A 112 -28.34 -7.47 -12.86
N GLN A 113 -27.11 -7.23 -12.42
CA GLN A 113 -26.44 -5.93 -12.62
C GLN A 113 -25.92 -5.78 -14.05
N VAL A 114 -25.42 -6.86 -14.64
CA VAL A 114 -24.89 -6.88 -16.01
C VAL A 114 -25.57 -8.01 -16.78
N PRO A 115 -26.76 -7.77 -17.38
CA PRO A 115 -27.51 -8.81 -18.09
C PRO A 115 -26.74 -9.39 -19.29
N SER A 116 -25.77 -8.65 -19.83
CA SER A 116 -24.90 -9.12 -20.91
C SER A 116 -23.87 -10.17 -20.46
N LEU A 117 -23.61 -10.30 -19.16
CA LEU A 117 -22.63 -11.26 -18.63
C LEU A 117 -23.23 -12.68 -18.59
N GLU A 118 -24.51 -12.78 -18.28
CA GLU A 118 -25.23 -14.06 -18.24
C GLU A 118 -25.29 -14.69 -19.64
N SER A 119 -25.69 -13.91 -20.64
CA SER A 119 -25.80 -14.38 -22.02
C SER A 119 -24.45 -14.82 -22.60
N THR A 120 -23.39 -14.04 -22.41
CA THR A 120 -22.04 -14.39 -22.88
C THR A 120 -21.49 -15.66 -22.22
N THR A 121 -21.71 -15.82 -20.92
CA THR A 121 -21.31 -17.03 -20.17
C THR A 121 -22.08 -18.25 -20.66
N LEU A 122 -23.40 -18.14 -20.85
CA LEU A 122 -24.26 -19.22 -21.36
C LEU A 122 -23.93 -19.60 -22.80
N ILE A 123 -23.63 -18.63 -23.67
CA ILE A 123 -23.19 -18.87 -25.05
C ILE A 123 -21.87 -19.66 -25.06
N SER A 124 -20.89 -19.24 -24.25
CA SER A 124 -19.61 -19.95 -24.16
C SER A 124 -19.77 -21.35 -23.59
N LEU A 125 -20.64 -21.53 -22.60
CA LEU A 125 -20.95 -22.83 -22.00
C LEU A 125 -21.65 -23.76 -23.02
N TYR A 126 -22.64 -23.24 -23.75
CA TYR A 126 -23.35 -23.97 -24.80
C TYR A 126 -22.39 -24.49 -25.87
N LYS A 127 -21.49 -23.62 -26.36
CA LYS A 127 -20.48 -23.99 -27.35
C LYS A 127 -19.57 -25.11 -26.82
N TYR A 128 -19.03 -24.95 -25.61
CA TYR A 128 -18.18 -25.94 -24.99
C TYR A 128 -18.89 -27.29 -24.81
N ASN A 129 -20.10 -27.29 -24.26
CA ASN A 129 -20.85 -28.52 -24.03
C ASN A 129 -21.25 -29.21 -25.34
N SER A 130 -21.60 -28.44 -26.38
CA SER A 130 -21.90 -28.97 -27.72
C SER A 130 -20.69 -29.67 -28.34
N GLU A 131 -19.48 -29.14 -28.12
CA GLU A 131 -18.23 -29.77 -28.59
C GLU A 131 -17.90 -31.03 -27.78
N ASN A 132 -18.25 -31.08 -26.50
CA ASN A 132 -17.93 -32.17 -25.58
C ASN A 132 -19.05 -33.22 -25.40
N ASN A 133 -20.15 -33.13 -26.17
CA ASN A 133 -21.33 -34.01 -26.07
C ASN A 133 -21.93 -34.06 -24.64
N ILE A 134 -21.89 -32.93 -23.93
CA ILE A 134 -22.47 -32.75 -22.60
C ILE A 134 -23.92 -32.25 -22.77
N ASP A 135 -24.82 -32.67 -21.87
CA ASP A 135 -26.23 -32.25 -21.91
C ASP A 135 -26.37 -30.71 -21.82
N ASN A 136 -27.23 -30.17 -22.67
CA ASN A 136 -27.44 -28.74 -22.88
C ASN A 136 -28.87 -28.29 -22.61
N THR A 137 -29.73 -29.17 -22.10
CA THR A 137 -31.17 -28.91 -21.94
C THR A 137 -31.44 -27.67 -21.10
N ASP A 138 -30.76 -27.52 -19.97
CA ASP A 138 -30.95 -26.38 -19.05
C ASP A 138 -30.38 -25.07 -19.63
N VAL A 139 -29.24 -25.14 -20.31
CA VAL A 139 -28.56 -23.99 -20.94
C VAL A 139 -29.41 -23.43 -22.08
N ILE A 140 -29.97 -24.29 -22.92
CA ILE A 140 -30.86 -23.92 -24.03
C ILE A 140 -32.14 -23.27 -23.49
N LYS A 141 -32.74 -23.84 -22.45
CA LYS A 141 -33.94 -23.29 -21.83
C LYS A 141 -33.70 -21.87 -21.31
N ARG A 142 -32.57 -21.64 -20.63
CA ARG A 142 -32.21 -20.32 -20.11
C ARG A 142 -31.87 -19.31 -21.20
N LEU A 143 -31.18 -19.72 -22.27
CA LEU A 143 -30.91 -18.88 -23.44
C LEU A 143 -32.21 -18.44 -24.13
N LEU A 144 -33.19 -19.34 -24.24
CA LEU A 144 -34.52 -19.03 -24.78
C LEU A 144 -35.29 -18.03 -23.89
N GLU A 145 -35.22 -18.16 -22.57
CA GLU A 145 -35.81 -17.19 -21.63
C GLU A 145 -35.21 -15.78 -21.80
N LEU A 146 -33.94 -15.68 -22.19
CA LEU A 146 -33.25 -14.42 -22.48
C LEU A 146 -33.49 -13.90 -23.91
N GLY A 147 -34.27 -14.62 -24.73
CA GLY A 147 -34.59 -14.26 -26.11
C GLY A 147 -33.45 -14.48 -27.12
N VAL A 148 -32.41 -15.21 -26.73
CA VAL A 148 -31.29 -15.57 -27.61
C VAL A 148 -31.58 -16.93 -28.24
N ASP A 149 -31.79 -16.98 -29.55
CA ASP A 149 -32.05 -18.25 -30.24
C ASP A 149 -30.72 -19.02 -30.40
N PRO A 150 -30.60 -20.25 -29.86
CA PRO A 150 -29.39 -21.05 -29.98
C PRO A 150 -29.00 -21.38 -31.43
N ARG A 151 -29.92 -21.22 -32.38
CA ARG A 151 -29.64 -21.37 -33.83
C ARG A 151 -28.84 -20.21 -34.41
N GLN A 152 -28.82 -19.05 -33.75
CA GLN A 152 -28.03 -17.89 -34.15
C GLN A 152 -26.57 -17.95 -33.64
N ILE A 153 -26.25 -18.92 -32.77
CA ILE A 153 -24.92 -19.12 -32.18
C ILE A 153 -24.06 -20.04 -33.08
N GLN A 154 -24.57 -20.45 -34.25
CA GLN A 154 -23.88 -21.29 -35.22
C GLN A 154 -22.68 -20.60 -35.87
#